data_AF-A0A976E7J2-F1
#
_entry.id   AF-A0A976E7J2-F1
#
_cell.length_a   1.000
_cell.length_b   1.000
_cell.length_c   1.000
_cell.angle_alpha   90.00
_cell.angle_beta   90.00
_cell.angle_gamma   90.00
#
_symmetry.space_group_name_H-M   'P 1'
#
loop_
_entity.id
_entity.type
_entity.pdbx_description
1 polymer ?
#
loop_
_entity_poly.entity_id
_entity_poly.type
_entity_poly.pdbx_seq_one_letter_code
_entity_poly.pdbx_strand_id
1 'polypeptide(L)'
;MNQENIRERFSIARTAGKRAKEAAESIGVSEGEAVAAHCGEHAYPPKAKLLQGPWVELLQSLEICGPLMALTRNESTVHEKTGVYKKISAQGHMGLALGEDIDLRLFLDRWHAGFAVTELAANPQNRAQTSLQFFDAHGKAIHKIFPREATDIEAWEMSIGAFCLPASQAERQKAVFTPAPAKEVIPSDASRDAPALLEAWASMKDTHDFFGLIRQHEVERQQSFRLAQGRFTRPLAKHSIKDLLMEAAFDGTPIMCFVSSPACIQIHTGPVKRIEPMDIRGVQWLNVIDPSFNLHLREDSIANVWAVEKPTADGVVTSVEAFDDQGDLMAMFFGARKPGQVEKTAWRETVAGLADARTESNSHHATA
;
A
#
# COMPACT_ATOMS: atom_id res chain seq x y z
N MET A 1 17.25 17.09 -14.75
CA MET A 1 18.51 17.05 -13.98
C MET A 1 19.39 15.95 -14.58
N ASN A 2 20.72 16.09 -14.66
CA ASN A 2 21.57 15.00 -15.15
C ASN A 2 21.79 13.93 -14.04
N GLN A 3 22.22 12.72 -14.42
CA GLN A 3 22.35 11.60 -13.48
C GLN A 3 23.35 11.87 -12.35
N GLU A 4 24.46 12.54 -12.64
CA GLU A 4 25.48 12.87 -11.63
C GLU A 4 24.94 13.81 -10.57
N ASN A 5 24.22 14.87 -10.96
CA ASN A 5 23.61 15.81 -10.03
C ASN A 5 22.48 15.16 -9.20
N ILE A 6 21.72 14.22 -9.79
CA ILE A 6 20.74 13.43 -9.02
C ILE A 6 21.46 12.63 -7.94
N ARG A 7 22.51 11.88 -8.28
CA ARG A 7 23.27 11.05 -7.32
C ARG A 7 23.87 11.87 -6.19
N GLU A 8 24.52 12.98 -6.51
CA GLU A 8 25.15 13.87 -5.53
C GLU A 8 24.11 14.42 -4.54
N ARG A 9 23.04 15.04 -5.04
CA ARG A 9 22.01 15.65 -4.18
C ARG A 9 21.23 14.60 -3.38
N PHE A 10 20.96 13.44 -3.98
CA PHE A 10 20.36 12.31 -3.30
C PHE A 10 21.25 11.81 -2.16
N SER A 11 22.56 11.68 -2.38
CA SER A 11 23.53 11.26 -1.38
C SER A 11 23.60 12.25 -0.20
N ILE A 12 23.60 13.55 -0.47
CA ILE A 12 23.52 14.60 0.57
C ILE A 12 22.25 14.43 1.41
N ALA A 13 21.10 14.25 0.75
CA ALA A 13 19.81 14.08 1.43
C ALA A 13 19.75 12.79 2.28
N ARG A 14 20.30 11.67 1.78
CA ARG A 14 20.42 10.40 2.54
C ARG A 14 21.32 10.55 3.76
N THR A 15 22.44 11.26 3.62
CA THR A 15 23.39 11.52 4.72
C THR A 15 22.76 12.40 5.81
N ALA A 16 21.84 13.29 5.44
CA ALA A 16 21.03 14.06 6.38
C ALA A 16 19.92 13.23 7.09
N GLY A 17 19.86 11.91 6.84
CA GLY A 17 18.95 10.98 7.52
C GLY A 17 17.58 10.82 6.85
N LYS A 18 17.38 11.36 5.63
CA LYS A 18 16.13 11.13 4.87
C LYS A 18 16.06 9.71 4.34
N ARG A 19 14.88 9.11 4.31
CA ARG A 19 14.62 7.84 3.61
C ARG A 19 14.73 8.04 2.09
N ALA A 20 14.91 6.96 1.32
CA ALA A 20 15.11 7.03 -0.14
C ALA A 20 14.04 7.86 -0.85
N LYS A 21 12.76 7.61 -0.56
CA LYS A 21 11.64 8.39 -1.11
C LYS A 21 11.76 9.89 -0.78
N GLU A 22 11.92 10.24 0.49
CA GLU A 22 12.03 11.63 0.97
C GLU A 22 13.25 12.35 0.39
N ALA A 23 14.35 11.61 0.18
CA ALA A 23 15.56 12.13 -0.44
C ALA A 23 15.30 12.51 -1.90
N ALA A 24 14.66 11.64 -2.68
CA ALA A 24 14.27 11.88 -4.06
C ALA A 24 13.31 13.08 -4.18
N GLU A 25 12.24 13.08 -3.38
CA GLU A 25 11.25 14.17 -3.37
C GLU A 25 11.90 15.52 -3.05
N SER A 26 12.82 15.56 -2.08
CA SER A 26 13.47 16.82 -1.68
C SER A 26 14.40 17.43 -2.73
N ILE A 27 14.77 16.66 -3.75
CA ILE A 27 15.55 17.15 -4.88
C ILE A 27 14.69 17.34 -6.14
N GLY A 28 13.38 17.09 -6.04
CA GLY A 28 12.41 17.30 -7.12
C GLY A 28 12.40 16.21 -8.19
N VAL A 29 12.72 14.96 -7.83
CA VAL A 29 12.62 13.79 -8.72
C VAL A 29 11.80 12.68 -8.08
N SER A 30 11.22 11.79 -8.88
CA SER A 30 10.55 10.60 -8.38
C SER A 30 11.54 9.59 -7.79
N GLU A 31 11.06 8.68 -6.94
CA GLU A 31 11.91 7.63 -6.36
C GLU A 31 12.49 6.71 -7.44
N GLY A 32 11.70 6.38 -8.47
CA GLY A 32 12.13 5.62 -9.63
C GLY A 32 13.24 6.32 -10.43
N GLU A 33 13.13 7.63 -10.66
CA GLU A 33 14.20 8.41 -11.32
C GLU A 33 15.49 8.42 -10.49
N ALA A 34 15.37 8.59 -9.17
CA ALA A 34 16.52 8.52 -8.28
C ALA A 34 17.19 7.15 -8.36
N VAL A 35 16.44 6.05 -8.30
CA VAL A 35 17.00 4.68 -8.42
C VAL A 35 17.61 4.44 -9.79
N ALA A 36 16.94 4.84 -10.88
CA ALA A 36 17.45 4.69 -12.24
C ALA A 36 18.74 5.49 -12.47
N ALA A 37 18.90 6.65 -11.82
CA ALA A 37 20.15 7.39 -11.85
C ALA A 37 21.31 6.58 -11.25
N HIS A 38 21.05 5.63 -10.34
CA HIS A 38 22.09 4.78 -9.71
C HIS A 38 22.39 3.49 -10.50
N CYS A 39 21.96 3.40 -11.76
CA CYS A 39 22.41 2.38 -12.68
C CYS A 39 23.76 2.72 -13.32
N GLY A 40 24.53 1.67 -13.66
CA GLY A 40 25.85 1.77 -14.29
C GLY A 40 27.00 2.02 -13.31
N GLU A 41 28.19 2.27 -13.86
CA GLU A 41 29.41 2.49 -13.08
C GLU A 41 29.50 3.94 -12.59
N HIS A 42 29.67 4.11 -11.27
CA HIS A 42 29.88 5.41 -10.60
C HIS A 42 30.33 5.20 -9.15
N ALA A 43 30.65 6.26 -8.40
CA ALA A 43 31.07 6.16 -6.99
C ALA A 43 29.92 6.16 -5.97
N TYR A 44 28.79 6.81 -6.30
CA TYR A 44 27.70 7.03 -5.33
C TYR A 44 26.93 5.74 -4.95
N PRO A 45 26.51 5.56 -3.68
CA PRO A 45 25.50 4.57 -3.27
C PRO A 45 24.07 5.17 -3.30
N PRO A 46 23.01 4.35 -3.41
CA PRO A 46 23.03 2.89 -3.60
C PRO A 46 23.52 2.47 -5.00
N LYS A 47 23.63 1.16 -5.24
CA LYS A 47 23.83 0.61 -6.59
C LYS A 47 22.52 0.02 -7.10
N ALA A 48 22.19 0.26 -8.36
CA ALA A 48 21.00 -0.30 -8.99
C ALA A 48 21.35 -1.04 -10.28
N LYS A 49 20.72 -2.20 -10.49
CA LYS A 49 20.71 -2.92 -11.76
C LYS A 49 19.28 -3.01 -12.26
N LEU A 50 19.07 -2.66 -13.52
CA LEU A 50 17.75 -2.76 -14.15
C LEU A 50 17.38 -4.24 -14.31
N LEU A 51 16.15 -4.57 -13.90
CA LEU A 51 15.59 -5.91 -14.07
C LEU A 51 14.90 -6.01 -15.43
N GLN A 52 15.01 -7.17 -16.04
CA GLN A 52 14.17 -7.61 -17.14
C GLN A 52 13.00 -8.42 -16.56
N GLY A 53 11.80 -8.18 -17.10
CA GLY A 53 10.67 -9.06 -16.87
C GLY A 53 10.80 -10.34 -17.71
N PRO A 54 9.72 -11.14 -17.80
CA PRO A 54 8.39 -10.89 -17.23
C PRO A 54 8.34 -10.91 -15.69
N TRP A 55 7.53 -10.02 -15.11
CA TRP A 55 7.46 -9.82 -13.65
C TRP A 55 6.89 -11.03 -12.89
N VAL A 56 5.98 -11.78 -13.51
CA VAL A 56 5.34 -12.95 -12.89
C VAL A 56 6.36 -14.06 -12.67
N GLU A 57 7.17 -14.38 -13.68
CA GLU A 57 8.21 -15.40 -13.56
C GLU A 57 9.29 -15.00 -12.56
N LEU A 58 9.61 -13.70 -12.48
CA LEU A 58 10.51 -13.19 -11.45
C LEU A 58 9.95 -13.45 -10.06
N LEU A 59 8.70 -13.09 -9.79
CA LEU A 59 8.07 -13.32 -8.49
C LEU A 59 7.93 -14.82 -8.17
N GLN A 60 7.67 -15.66 -9.17
CA GLN A 60 7.64 -17.12 -9.01
C GLN A 60 9.01 -17.70 -8.62
N SER A 61 10.09 -17.16 -9.17
CA SER A 61 11.45 -17.64 -8.84
C SER A 61 11.82 -17.38 -7.38
N LEU A 62 11.12 -16.47 -6.70
CA LEU A 62 11.39 -16.13 -5.30
C LEU A 62 10.92 -17.20 -4.30
N GLU A 63 10.10 -18.17 -4.72
CA GLU A 63 9.57 -19.20 -3.80
C GLU A 63 10.70 -19.98 -3.11
N ILE A 64 11.77 -20.32 -3.85
CA ILE A 64 12.93 -21.07 -3.33
C ILE A 64 13.81 -20.26 -2.36
N CYS A 65 13.66 -18.94 -2.32
CA CYS A 65 14.44 -18.08 -1.43
C CYS A 65 13.98 -18.19 0.03
N GLY A 66 12.86 -18.85 0.30
CA GLY A 66 12.26 -18.90 1.64
C GLY A 66 11.66 -17.55 2.05
N PRO A 67 11.66 -17.22 3.37
CA PRO A 67 11.04 -16.01 3.87
C PRO A 67 11.70 -14.74 3.33
N LEU A 68 10.91 -13.85 2.74
CA LEU A 68 11.27 -12.51 2.31
C LEU A 68 10.29 -11.52 2.95
N MET A 69 10.66 -10.23 3.02
CA MET A 69 9.70 -9.18 3.36
C MET A 69 9.21 -8.44 2.14
N ALA A 70 7.89 -8.45 2.00
CA ALA A 70 7.10 -7.69 1.05
C ALA A 70 6.75 -6.31 1.65
N LEU A 71 7.06 -5.24 0.93
CA LEU A 71 6.73 -3.86 1.31
C LEU A 71 5.86 -3.23 0.22
N THR A 72 4.65 -2.82 0.60
CA THR A 72 3.75 -2.01 -0.22
C THR A 72 3.31 -0.80 0.58
N ARG A 73 3.23 0.35 -0.08
CA ARG A 73 2.93 1.62 0.58
C ARG A 73 2.17 2.59 -0.32
N ASN A 74 1.47 3.51 0.31
CA ASN A 74 1.03 4.78 -0.27
C ASN A 74 1.78 5.94 0.43
N GLU A 75 1.21 7.15 0.38
CA GLU A 75 1.81 8.33 0.99
C GLU A 75 1.78 8.27 2.52
N SER A 76 0.71 7.76 3.09
CA SER A 76 0.41 7.81 4.52
C SER A 76 0.70 6.51 5.26
N THR A 77 0.80 5.39 4.56
CA THR A 77 0.81 4.06 5.16
C THR A 77 1.86 3.16 4.52
N VAL A 78 2.63 2.46 5.35
CA VAL A 78 3.57 1.41 4.94
C VAL A 78 3.11 0.07 5.51
N HIS A 79 3.03 -0.94 4.66
CA HIS A 79 2.67 -2.31 5.01
C HIS A 79 3.85 -3.24 4.70
N GLU A 80 4.40 -3.86 5.74
CA GLU A 80 5.49 -4.83 5.63
C GLU A 80 5.03 -6.19 6.12
N LYS A 81 5.16 -7.21 5.28
CA LYS A 81 4.75 -8.58 5.59
C LYS A 81 5.89 -9.54 5.25
N THR A 82 6.32 -10.33 6.23
CA THR A 82 7.32 -11.38 6.02
C THR A 82 6.62 -12.70 5.70
N GLY A 83 7.06 -13.38 4.65
CA GLY A 83 6.51 -14.66 4.22
C GLY A 83 7.21 -15.21 2.97
N VAL A 84 6.74 -16.34 2.46
CA VAL A 84 7.26 -16.94 1.22
C VAL A 84 6.36 -16.57 0.05
N TYR A 85 6.94 -16.17 -1.08
CA TYR A 85 6.22 -15.88 -2.32
C TYR A 85 5.74 -17.17 -2.97
N LYS A 86 4.52 -17.61 -2.61
CA LYS A 86 3.92 -18.85 -3.08
C LYS A 86 2.67 -18.59 -3.91
N LYS A 87 2.32 -19.57 -4.75
CA LYS A 87 1.07 -19.56 -5.53
C LYS A 87 0.91 -18.27 -6.35
N ILE A 88 2.01 -17.83 -6.95
CA ILE A 88 2.01 -16.67 -7.84
C ILE A 88 1.41 -17.09 -9.19
N SER A 89 0.37 -16.39 -9.63
CA SER A 89 -0.30 -16.64 -10.90
C SER A 89 -0.70 -15.33 -11.56
N ALA A 90 -1.01 -15.36 -12.85
CA ALA A 90 -1.56 -14.22 -13.56
C ALA A 90 -2.57 -14.65 -14.62
N GLN A 91 -3.56 -13.80 -14.84
CA GLN A 91 -4.53 -13.90 -15.92
C GLN A 91 -4.65 -12.54 -16.60
N GLY A 92 -4.14 -12.43 -17.84
CA GLY A 92 -4.02 -11.14 -18.53
C GLY A 92 -3.13 -10.17 -17.75
N HIS A 93 -3.65 -8.99 -17.44
CA HIS A 93 -2.94 -7.95 -16.70
C HIS A 93 -3.04 -8.09 -15.16
N MET A 94 -3.84 -9.03 -14.67
CA MET A 94 -4.04 -9.23 -13.23
C MET A 94 -3.17 -10.38 -12.73
N GLY A 95 -2.24 -10.07 -11.81
CA GLY A 95 -1.45 -11.04 -11.06
C GLY A 95 -1.96 -11.22 -9.63
N LEU A 96 -1.73 -12.40 -9.06
CA LEU A 96 -2.11 -12.76 -7.69
C LEU A 96 -0.95 -13.46 -6.99
N ALA A 97 -0.76 -13.16 -5.71
CA ALA A 97 -0.04 -14.01 -4.77
C ALA A 97 -1.05 -14.47 -3.72
N LEU A 98 -1.25 -15.77 -3.56
CA LEU A 98 -2.26 -16.35 -2.65
C LEU A 98 -1.62 -17.26 -1.60
N GLY A 99 -0.44 -16.84 -1.10
CA GLY A 99 0.22 -17.50 0.02
C GLY A 99 -0.52 -17.31 1.34
N GLU A 100 -0.14 -18.08 2.37
CA GLU A 100 -0.70 -17.87 3.72
C GLU A 100 -0.26 -16.54 4.33
N ASP A 101 0.97 -16.11 4.02
CA ASP A 101 1.52 -14.83 4.48
C ASP A 101 1.52 -13.76 3.40
N ILE A 102 2.14 -14.04 2.25
CA ILE A 102 2.21 -13.10 1.13
C ILE A 102 0.93 -13.20 0.31
N ASP A 103 0.00 -12.28 0.56
CA ASP A 103 -1.26 -12.13 -0.16
C ASP A 103 -1.28 -10.79 -0.90
N LEU A 104 -1.25 -10.84 -2.24
CA LEU A 104 -1.10 -9.69 -3.12
C LEU A 104 -2.14 -9.68 -4.25
N ARG A 105 -2.58 -8.49 -4.65
CA ARG A 105 -3.24 -8.23 -5.95
C ARG A 105 -2.31 -7.33 -6.76
N LEU A 106 -1.94 -7.76 -7.96
CA LEU A 106 -0.95 -7.11 -8.81
C LEU A 106 -1.60 -6.63 -10.11
N PHE A 107 -1.48 -5.33 -10.40
CA PHE A 107 -1.98 -4.74 -11.66
C PHE A 107 -0.79 -4.55 -12.60
N LEU A 108 -0.42 -5.61 -13.32
CA LEU A 108 0.86 -5.76 -14.01
C LEU A 108 1.04 -4.81 -15.19
N ASP A 109 -0.05 -4.29 -15.76
CA ASP A 109 -0.07 -3.26 -16.80
C ASP A 109 0.58 -1.94 -16.34
N ARG A 110 0.61 -1.70 -15.03
CA ARG A 110 1.20 -0.49 -14.43
C ARG A 110 2.63 -0.72 -13.91
N TRP A 111 3.16 -1.94 -13.99
CA TRP A 111 4.53 -2.25 -13.59
C TRP A 111 5.49 -1.87 -14.72
N HIS A 112 6.11 -0.70 -14.59
CA HIS A 112 6.91 -0.09 -15.65
C HIS A 112 8.39 -0.47 -15.60
N ALA A 113 8.99 -0.40 -14.41
CA ALA A 113 10.41 -0.67 -14.22
C ALA A 113 10.68 -1.41 -12.90
N GLY A 114 11.61 -2.35 -12.92
CA GLY A 114 12.11 -3.06 -11.74
C GLY A 114 13.62 -2.91 -11.60
N PHE A 115 14.12 -2.84 -10.37
CA PHE A 115 15.54 -2.71 -10.07
C PHE A 115 15.96 -3.65 -8.94
N ALA A 116 17.12 -4.29 -9.09
CA ALA A 116 17.87 -4.83 -7.98
C ALA A 116 18.72 -3.70 -7.37
N VAL A 117 18.37 -3.27 -6.16
CA VAL A 117 18.99 -2.14 -5.46
C VAL A 117 19.79 -2.64 -4.28
N THR A 118 21.10 -2.46 -4.33
CA THR A 118 22.04 -2.80 -3.27
C THR A 118 22.36 -1.54 -2.46
N GLU A 119 21.90 -1.50 -1.21
CA GLU A 119 22.33 -0.49 -0.25
C GLU A 119 23.59 -0.98 0.48
N LEU A 120 24.57 -0.08 0.63
CA LEU A 120 25.71 -0.35 1.50
C LEU A 120 25.22 -0.40 2.94
N ALA A 121 25.67 -1.41 3.69
CA ALA A 121 25.30 -1.51 5.08
C ALA A 121 25.87 -0.32 5.87
N ALA A 122 25.07 0.22 6.79
CA ALA A 122 25.50 1.30 7.69
C ALA A 122 26.72 0.88 8.54
N ASN A 123 26.82 -0.42 8.84
CA ASN A 123 28.02 -1.03 9.39
C ASN A 123 28.78 -1.77 8.26
N PRO A 124 30.05 -1.41 7.97
CA PRO A 124 30.89 -2.10 6.98
C PRO A 124 31.11 -3.60 7.24
N GLN A 125 30.91 -4.08 8.46
CA GLN A 125 30.97 -5.51 8.80
C GLN A 125 29.73 -6.30 8.35
N ASN A 126 28.62 -5.62 8.04
CA ASN A 126 27.41 -6.27 7.56
C ASN A 126 27.43 -6.38 6.03
N ARG A 127 26.87 -7.47 5.49
CA ARG A 127 26.71 -7.66 4.04
C ARG A 127 25.78 -6.57 3.50
N ALA A 128 26.15 -5.97 2.37
CA ALA A 128 25.25 -5.11 1.61
C ALA A 128 23.99 -5.92 1.24
N GLN A 129 22.81 -5.33 1.43
CA GLN A 129 21.56 -6.02 1.15
C GLN A 129 21.00 -5.53 -0.18
N THR A 130 20.75 -6.50 -1.08
CA THR A 130 20.07 -6.25 -2.34
C THR A 130 18.58 -6.46 -2.14
N SER A 131 17.79 -5.46 -2.52
CA SER A 131 16.33 -5.48 -2.57
C SER A 131 15.85 -5.47 -4.02
N LEU A 132 14.67 -6.01 -4.27
CA LEU A 132 13.96 -5.80 -5.53
C LEU A 132 12.99 -4.63 -5.33
N GLN A 133 12.99 -3.65 -6.25
CA GLN A 133 12.13 -2.47 -6.16
C GLN A 133 11.46 -2.20 -7.50
N PHE A 134 10.13 -2.08 -7.49
CA PHE A 134 9.31 -1.92 -8.68
C PHE A 134 8.59 -0.56 -8.67
N PHE A 135 8.48 0.05 -9.84
CA PHE A 135 7.97 1.41 -10.03
C PHE A 135 6.99 1.49 -11.20
N ASP A 136 6.04 2.43 -11.11
CA ASP A 136 5.14 2.75 -12.21
C ASP A 136 5.79 3.68 -13.25
N ALA A 137 5.03 4.04 -14.29
CA ALA A 137 5.50 4.91 -15.36
C ALA A 137 5.87 6.33 -14.90
N HIS A 138 5.51 6.69 -13.66
CA HIS A 138 5.77 7.98 -13.03
C HIS A 138 6.85 7.92 -11.95
N GLY A 139 7.48 6.76 -11.78
CA GLY A 139 8.54 6.56 -10.81
C GLY A 139 8.03 6.46 -9.37
N LYS A 140 6.72 6.23 -9.16
CA LYS A 140 6.16 5.93 -7.84
C LYS A 140 6.38 4.46 -7.52
N ALA A 141 6.82 4.18 -6.29
CA ALA A 141 7.07 2.82 -5.85
C ALA A 141 5.77 2.00 -5.82
N ILE A 142 5.80 0.83 -6.46
CA ILE A 142 4.71 -0.15 -6.49
C ILE A 142 4.89 -1.17 -5.37
N HIS A 143 6.06 -1.80 -5.32
CA HIS A 143 6.34 -2.90 -4.43
C HIS A 143 7.84 -3.03 -4.21
N LYS A 144 8.24 -3.48 -3.02
CA LYS A 144 9.65 -3.79 -2.72
C LYS A 144 9.77 -5.10 -1.96
N ILE A 145 10.87 -5.80 -2.20
CA ILE A 145 11.14 -7.11 -1.63
C ILE A 145 12.54 -7.10 -1.02
N PHE A 146 12.63 -7.48 0.25
CA PHE A 146 13.87 -7.47 1.01
C PHE A 146 14.16 -8.87 1.56
N PRO A 147 15.44 -9.27 1.63
CA PRO A 147 15.83 -10.44 2.39
C PRO A 147 15.56 -10.25 3.89
N ARG A 148 15.41 -11.38 4.57
CA ARG A 148 15.31 -11.54 6.01
C ARG A 148 16.39 -12.50 6.48
N GLU A 149 16.56 -12.61 7.79
CA GLU A 149 17.58 -13.48 8.39
C GLU A 149 17.47 -14.94 7.91
N ALA A 150 16.24 -15.43 7.71
CA ALA A 150 15.97 -16.79 7.25
C ALA A 150 15.92 -16.95 5.71
N THR A 151 16.24 -15.91 4.92
CA THR A 151 16.28 -16.01 3.46
C THR A 151 17.46 -16.89 3.03
N ASP A 152 17.21 -17.81 2.10
CA ASP A 152 18.28 -18.47 1.34
C ASP A 152 18.94 -17.44 0.41
N ILE A 153 20.09 -16.91 0.85
CA ILE A 153 20.79 -15.85 0.15
C ILE A 153 21.39 -16.33 -1.19
N GLU A 154 21.76 -17.60 -1.31
CA GLU A 154 22.28 -18.13 -2.57
C GLU A 154 21.16 -18.20 -3.61
N ALA A 155 20.00 -18.75 -3.24
CA ALA A 155 18.80 -18.77 -4.09
C ALA A 155 18.31 -17.35 -4.45
N TRP A 156 18.40 -16.41 -3.51
CA TRP A 156 18.07 -15.00 -3.72
C TRP A 156 18.97 -14.34 -4.76
N GLU A 157 20.28 -14.53 -4.65
CA GLU A 157 21.25 -13.95 -5.59
C GLU A 157 21.14 -14.59 -6.98
N MET A 158 20.90 -15.91 -7.04
CA MET A 158 20.63 -16.60 -8.30
C MET A 158 19.36 -16.06 -8.99
N SER A 159 18.28 -15.87 -8.23
CA SER A 159 17.04 -15.29 -8.74
C SER A 159 17.25 -13.88 -9.29
N ILE A 160 17.90 -13.00 -8.52
CA ILE A 160 18.22 -11.64 -9.00
C ILE A 160 19.07 -11.69 -10.27
N GLY A 161 20.09 -12.56 -10.30
CA GLY A 161 21.00 -12.70 -11.43
C GLY A 161 20.27 -13.12 -12.72
N ALA A 162 19.30 -14.03 -12.62
CA ALA A 162 18.52 -14.50 -13.77
C ALA A 162 17.66 -13.40 -14.42
N PHE A 163 17.26 -12.39 -13.66
CA PHE A 163 16.41 -11.28 -14.12
C PHE A 163 17.14 -9.94 -14.20
N CYS A 164 18.45 -9.87 -13.97
CA CYS A 164 19.22 -8.64 -14.20
C CYS A 164 19.60 -8.53 -15.67
N LEU A 165 19.44 -7.34 -16.25
CA LEU A 165 20.00 -7.05 -17.58
C LEU A 165 21.54 -7.16 -17.55
N PRO A 166 22.15 -7.86 -18.53
CA PRO A 166 23.59 -7.90 -18.66
C PRO A 166 24.18 -6.49 -18.84
N ALA A 167 25.35 -6.24 -18.27
CA ALA A 167 26.00 -4.92 -18.30
C ALA A 167 26.15 -4.36 -19.73
N SER A 168 26.45 -5.23 -20.72
CA SER A 168 26.59 -4.87 -22.14
C SER A 168 25.29 -4.42 -22.84
N GLN A 169 24.14 -4.67 -22.22
CA GLN A 169 22.81 -4.23 -22.68
C GLN A 169 22.26 -3.10 -21.82
N ALA A 170 22.61 -3.05 -20.54
CA ALA A 170 22.19 -2.01 -19.60
C ALA A 170 22.63 -0.59 -20.03
N GLU A 171 23.72 -0.44 -20.78
CA GLU A 171 24.13 0.87 -21.31
C GLU A 171 23.17 1.42 -22.39
N ARG A 172 22.46 0.53 -23.08
CA ARG A 172 21.53 0.86 -24.17
C ARG A 172 20.07 0.95 -23.72
N GLN A 173 19.72 0.38 -22.57
CA GLN A 173 18.37 0.38 -22.04
C GLN A 173 18.28 1.17 -20.73
N LYS A 174 17.41 2.18 -20.71
CA LYS A 174 17.17 3.03 -19.55
C LYS A 174 15.70 3.07 -19.24
N ALA A 175 15.34 2.96 -17.97
CA ALA A 175 13.99 3.28 -17.52
C ALA A 175 13.78 4.79 -17.62
N VAL A 176 12.75 5.21 -18.35
CA VAL A 176 12.35 6.61 -18.48
C VAL A 176 11.02 6.78 -17.76
N PHE A 177 10.94 7.76 -16.88
CA PHE A 177 9.73 8.08 -16.15
C PHE A 177 9.13 9.38 -16.66
N THR A 178 7.82 9.51 -16.53
CA THR A 178 7.06 10.69 -16.96
C THR A 178 6.38 11.32 -15.74
N PRO A 179 6.19 12.65 -15.69
CA PRO A 179 5.45 13.26 -14.60
C PRO A 179 4.07 12.61 -14.41
N ALA A 180 3.67 12.40 -13.15
CA ALA A 180 2.33 11.93 -12.84
C ALA A 180 1.28 12.92 -13.35
N PRO A 181 0.12 12.45 -13.86
CA PRO A 181 -0.97 13.34 -14.21
C PRO A 181 -1.48 14.07 -12.96
N ALA A 182 -2.05 15.26 -13.17
CA ALA A 182 -2.73 15.99 -12.11
C ALA A 182 -3.93 15.18 -11.60
N LYS A 183 -4.22 15.28 -10.29
CA LYS A 183 -5.38 14.64 -9.70
C LYS A 183 -6.65 15.20 -10.33
N GLU A 184 -7.56 14.31 -10.70
CA GLU A 184 -8.85 14.69 -11.29
C GLU A 184 -9.70 15.45 -10.25
N VAL A 185 -10.39 16.49 -10.71
CA VAL A 185 -11.33 17.23 -9.87
C VAL A 185 -12.58 16.39 -9.69
N ILE A 186 -12.89 16.06 -8.44
CA ILE A 186 -14.09 15.30 -8.08
C ILE A 186 -15.31 16.23 -8.22
N PRO A 187 -16.30 15.91 -9.08
CA PRO A 187 -17.51 16.71 -9.20
C PRO A 187 -18.32 16.74 -7.90
N SER A 188 -19.22 17.72 -7.76
CA SER A 188 -20.05 17.84 -6.56
C SER A 188 -20.96 16.63 -6.34
N ASP A 189 -21.24 16.28 -5.09
CA ASP A 189 -22.16 15.19 -4.77
C ASP A 189 -23.56 15.40 -5.39
N ALA A 190 -24.01 16.66 -5.48
CA ALA A 190 -25.29 17.04 -6.09
C ALA A 190 -25.39 16.74 -7.59
N SER A 191 -24.28 16.52 -8.28
CA SER A 191 -24.27 16.16 -9.72
C SER A 191 -24.33 14.65 -9.95
N ARG A 192 -24.52 13.83 -8.91
CA ARG A 192 -24.55 12.37 -8.98
C ARG A 192 -25.95 11.82 -8.71
N ASP A 193 -26.30 10.75 -9.43
CA ASP A 193 -27.55 10.02 -9.19
C ASP A 193 -27.39 9.09 -7.99
N ALA A 194 -27.55 9.66 -6.79
CA ALA A 194 -27.46 8.92 -5.53
C ALA A 194 -28.50 7.80 -5.44
N PRO A 195 -29.79 8.00 -5.78
CA PRO A 195 -30.77 6.91 -5.78
C PRO A 195 -30.34 5.69 -6.62
N ALA A 196 -29.89 5.91 -7.87
CA ALA A 196 -29.44 4.82 -8.73
C ALA A 196 -28.19 4.11 -8.17
N LEU A 197 -27.23 4.87 -7.63
CA LEU A 197 -26.05 4.31 -6.97
C LEU A 197 -26.44 3.40 -5.80
N LEU A 198 -27.38 3.82 -4.96
CA LEU A 198 -27.80 3.06 -3.78
C LEU A 198 -28.62 1.82 -4.13
N GLU A 199 -29.41 1.87 -5.20
CA GLU A 199 -30.09 0.70 -5.73
C GLU A 199 -29.08 -0.33 -6.26
N ALA A 200 -28.10 0.11 -7.06
CA ALA A 200 -27.03 -0.75 -7.54
C ALA A 200 -26.23 -1.36 -6.38
N TRP A 201 -25.89 -0.56 -5.35
CA TRP A 201 -25.14 -1.02 -4.19
C TRP A 201 -25.92 -2.08 -3.41
N ALA A 202 -27.23 -1.88 -3.22
CA ALA A 202 -28.10 -2.87 -2.58
C ALA A 202 -28.13 -4.22 -3.32
N SER A 203 -27.88 -4.22 -4.63
CA SER A 203 -27.93 -5.40 -5.49
C SER A 203 -26.62 -6.21 -5.55
N MET A 204 -25.53 -5.67 -4.99
CA MET A 204 -24.20 -6.30 -5.00
C MET A 204 -24.23 -7.75 -4.48
N LYS A 205 -23.40 -8.60 -5.08
CA LYS A 205 -23.25 -10.02 -4.69
C LYS A 205 -21.83 -10.35 -4.26
N ASP A 206 -20.86 -9.54 -4.64
CA ASP A 206 -19.48 -9.64 -4.20
C ASP A 206 -18.92 -8.25 -3.85
N THR A 207 -18.04 -8.19 -2.84
CA THR A 207 -17.26 -6.98 -2.52
C THR A 207 -16.43 -6.45 -3.70
N HIS A 208 -16.01 -7.31 -4.63
CA HIS A 208 -15.26 -6.95 -5.83
C HIS A 208 -16.13 -6.22 -6.87
N ASP A 209 -17.47 -6.35 -6.80
CA ASP A 209 -18.40 -5.61 -7.67
C ASP A 209 -18.30 -4.10 -7.44
N PHE A 210 -17.92 -3.69 -6.22
CA PHE A 210 -17.91 -2.30 -5.78
C PHE A 210 -17.09 -1.39 -6.71
N PHE A 211 -15.94 -1.86 -7.18
CA PHE A 211 -15.08 -1.07 -8.09
C PHE A 211 -15.77 -0.82 -9.44
N GLY A 212 -16.42 -1.84 -10.00
CA GLY A 212 -17.17 -1.71 -11.25
C GLY A 212 -18.37 -0.78 -11.07
N LEU A 213 -19.06 -0.89 -9.93
CA LEU A 213 -20.21 -0.07 -9.58
C LEU A 213 -19.85 1.42 -9.51
N ILE A 214 -18.86 1.82 -8.72
CA ILE A 214 -18.52 3.25 -8.58
C ILE A 214 -18.04 3.84 -9.92
N ARG A 215 -17.37 3.03 -10.75
CA ARG A 215 -16.97 3.44 -12.11
C ARG A 215 -18.17 3.64 -13.03
N GLN A 216 -19.14 2.73 -13.00
CA GLN A 216 -20.36 2.83 -13.82
C GLN A 216 -21.18 4.09 -13.49
N HIS A 217 -21.19 4.49 -12.22
CA HIS A 217 -21.88 5.70 -11.78
C HIS A 217 -21.00 6.96 -11.83
N GLU A 218 -19.74 6.84 -12.29
CA GLU A 218 -18.75 7.93 -12.33
C GLU A 218 -18.53 8.62 -10.97
N VAL A 219 -18.60 7.84 -9.90
CA VAL A 219 -18.48 8.34 -8.53
C VAL A 219 -17.11 7.97 -7.97
N GLU A 220 -16.43 8.93 -7.33
CA GLU A 220 -15.19 8.64 -6.59
C GLU A 220 -15.51 7.84 -5.31
N ARG A 221 -14.57 7.01 -4.85
CA ARG A 221 -14.78 6.10 -3.71
C ARG A 221 -15.34 6.80 -2.47
N GLN A 222 -14.69 7.85 -1.97
CA GLN A 222 -15.16 8.58 -0.80
C GLN A 222 -16.43 9.40 -1.09
N GLN A 223 -16.61 9.90 -2.31
CA GLN A 223 -17.88 10.48 -2.75
C GLN A 223 -19.04 9.48 -2.64
N SER A 224 -18.83 8.23 -3.05
CA SER A 224 -19.85 7.18 -2.90
C SER A 224 -20.23 6.96 -1.44
N PHE A 225 -19.28 7.16 -0.51
CA PHE A 225 -19.53 6.99 0.92
C PHE A 225 -20.39 8.11 1.48
N ARG A 226 -20.17 9.36 1.04
CA ARG A 226 -21.03 10.49 1.41
C ARG A 226 -22.45 10.29 0.87
N LEU A 227 -22.58 9.86 -0.38
CA LEU A 227 -23.88 9.60 -1.01
C LEU A 227 -24.64 8.41 -0.38
N ALA A 228 -23.94 7.48 0.24
CA ALA A 228 -24.50 6.29 0.90
C ALA A 228 -24.66 6.40 2.42
N GLN A 229 -24.38 7.57 2.98
CA GLN A 229 -24.42 7.80 4.42
C GLN A 229 -25.80 7.52 5.00
N GLY A 230 -25.83 6.79 6.12
CA GLY A 230 -27.07 6.42 6.81
C GLY A 230 -27.78 5.19 6.22
N ARG A 231 -27.30 4.65 5.10
CA ARG A 231 -27.80 3.40 4.51
C ARG A 231 -26.75 2.29 4.44
N PHE A 232 -25.61 2.58 3.83
CA PHE A 232 -24.49 1.62 3.71
C PHE A 232 -23.21 2.11 4.35
N THR A 233 -23.13 3.40 4.69
CA THR A 233 -21.93 3.99 5.26
C THR A 233 -22.25 4.82 6.49
N ARG A 234 -21.28 4.87 7.40
CA ARG A 234 -21.32 5.66 8.61
C ARG A 234 -19.97 6.34 8.81
N PRO A 235 -19.91 7.68 8.89
CA PRO A 235 -18.67 8.39 9.15
C PRO A 235 -18.25 8.16 10.61
N LEU A 236 -16.99 7.79 10.81
CA LEU A 236 -16.40 7.50 12.11
C LEU A 236 -15.46 8.62 12.55
N ALA A 237 -15.22 8.70 13.85
CA ALA A 237 -14.23 9.61 14.38
C ALA A 237 -12.81 9.22 13.92
N LYS A 238 -11.92 10.21 13.79
CA LYS A 238 -10.55 9.98 13.29
C LYS A 238 -9.76 8.96 14.14
N HIS A 239 -9.98 8.96 15.45
CA HIS A 239 -9.32 8.04 16.38
C HIS A 239 -9.84 6.60 16.28
N SER A 240 -10.91 6.33 15.52
CA SER A 240 -11.49 5.00 15.40
C SER A 240 -10.55 3.96 14.77
N ILE A 241 -9.55 4.36 13.99
CA ILE A 241 -8.53 3.42 13.48
C ILE A 241 -7.65 2.91 14.63
N LYS A 242 -7.27 3.78 15.56
CA LYS A 242 -6.51 3.41 16.75
C LYS A 242 -7.33 2.51 17.66
N ASP A 243 -8.57 2.89 17.95
CA ASP A 243 -9.46 2.09 18.80
C ASP A 243 -9.69 0.69 18.20
N LEU A 244 -9.95 0.62 16.90
CA LEU A 244 -10.12 -0.65 16.18
C LEU A 244 -8.91 -1.57 16.33
N LEU A 245 -7.69 -1.05 16.11
CA LEU A 245 -6.47 -1.86 16.21
C LEU A 245 -6.19 -2.28 17.67
N MET A 246 -6.42 -1.40 18.63
CA MET A 246 -6.27 -1.68 20.05
C MET A 246 -7.25 -2.77 20.52
N GLU A 247 -8.52 -2.68 20.11
CA GLU A 247 -9.56 -3.66 20.45
C GLU A 247 -9.27 -5.01 19.80
N ALA A 248 -8.94 -5.01 18.50
CA ALA A 248 -8.58 -6.23 17.79
C ALA A 248 -7.36 -6.93 18.41
N ALA A 249 -6.39 -6.16 18.91
CA ALA A 249 -5.23 -6.69 19.63
C ALA A 249 -5.59 -7.23 21.01
N PHE A 250 -6.45 -6.54 21.75
CA PHE A 250 -6.91 -6.95 23.07
C PHE A 250 -7.69 -8.27 23.02
N ASP A 251 -8.67 -8.37 22.11
CA ASP A 251 -9.50 -9.58 21.94
C ASP A 251 -8.80 -10.70 21.16
N GLY A 252 -7.70 -10.38 20.48
CA GLY A 252 -7.05 -11.29 19.53
C GLY A 252 -7.92 -11.58 18.30
N THR A 253 -8.88 -10.71 17.98
CA THR A 253 -9.76 -10.85 16.81
C THR A 253 -8.93 -10.76 15.53
N PRO A 254 -8.90 -11.81 14.69
CA PRO A 254 -8.14 -11.75 13.45
C PRO A 254 -8.82 -10.80 12.45
N ILE A 255 -8.03 -9.88 11.91
CA ILE A 255 -8.43 -8.88 10.93
C ILE A 255 -7.80 -9.15 9.55
N MET A 256 -8.26 -8.42 8.56
CA MET A 256 -7.52 -8.20 7.33
C MET A 256 -7.17 -6.72 7.20
N CYS A 257 -5.94 -6.41 6.81
CA CYS A 257 -5.47 -5.04 6.56
C CYS A 257 -4.95 -4.93 5.13
N PHE A 258 -5.60 -4.07 4.33
CA PHE A 258 -5.28 -3.83 2.94
C PHE A 258 -4.61 -2.46 2.80
N VAL A 259 -3.42 -2.44 2.22
CA VAL A 259 -2.72 -1.21 1.85
C VAL A 259 -2.30 -1.32 0.40
N SER A 260 -2.56 -0.26 -0.37
CA SER A 260 -2.29 -0.23 -1.80
C SER A 260 -1.21 0.77 -2.16
N SER A 261 -0.47 0.45 -3.20
CA SER A 261 0.26 1.38 -4.06
C SER A 261 -0.52 1.55 -5.38
N PRO A 262 -0.01 2.30 -6.39
CA PRO A 262 -0.71 2.47 -7.67
C PRO A 262 -1.03 1.17 -8.43
N ALA A 263 -0.31 0.09 -8.14
CA ALA A 263 -0.36 -1.16 -8.90
C ALA A 263 -0.15 -2.44 -8.08
N CYS A 264 -0.18 -2.34 -6.75
CA CYS A 264 -0.11 -3.49 -5.85
C CYS A 264 -1.04 -3.24 -4.65
N ILE A 265 -1.83 -4.24 -4.27
CA ILE A 265 -2.54 -4.28 -2.99
C ILE A 265 -1.91 -5.39 -2.18
N GLN A 266 -1.42 -5.06 -0.99
CA GLN A 266 -0.87 -6.01 -0.04
C GLN A 266 -1.81 -6.22 1.13
N ILE A 267 -2.02 -7.48 1.49
CA ILE A 267 -3.03 -7.90 2.44
C ILE A 267 -2.35 -8.63 3.59
N HIS A 268 -2.59 -8.17 4.80
CA HIS A 268 -2.37 -8.97 5.99
C HIS A 268 -3.68 -9.66 6.34
N THR A 269 -3.63 -10.94 6.71
CA THR A 269 -4.75 -11.65 7.36
C THR A 269 -4.23 -12.31 8.63
N GLY A 270 -4.83 -12.01 9.78
CA GLY A 270 -4.38 -12.54 11.06
C GLY A 270 -4.68 -11.62 12.23
N PRO A 271 -4.34 -12.04 13.46
CA PRO A 271 -4.37 -11.14 14.61
C PRO A 271 -3.24 -10.11 14.50
N VAL A 272 -3.49 -8.94 15.05
CA VAL A 272 -2.47 -7.95 15.41
C VAL A 272 -2.25 -7.98 16.91
N LYS A 273 -1.04 -7.70 17.41
CA LYS A 273 -0.75 -7.80 18.85
C LYS A 273 -0.14 -6.53 19.42
N ARG A 274 0.96 -6.07 18.85
CA ARG A 274 1.72 -4.95 19.42
C ARG A 274 1.37 -3.65 18.69
N ILE A 275 0.43 -2.90 19.25
CA ILE A 275 0.00 -1.59 18.74
C ILE A 275 0.78 -0.49 19.47
N GLU A 276 1.57 0.29 18.74
CA GLU A 276 2.42 1.34 19.31
C GLU A 276 2.21 2.68 18.61
N PRO A 277 1.42 3.59 19.21
CA PRO A 277 1.42 5.00 18.84
C PRO A 277 2.80 5.62 19.16
N MET A 278 3.39 6.33 18.22
CA MET A 278 4.69 6.98 18.36
C MET A 278 4.66 8.41 17.80
N ASP A 279 5.34 9.33 18.47
CA ASP A 279 5.69 10.63 17.90
C ASP A 279 7.15 10.58 17.45
N ILE A 280 7.37 10.77 16.14
CA ILE A 280 8.72 10.82 15.57
C ILE A 280 8.87 12.18 14.88
N ARG A 281 9.57 13.10 15.55
CA ARG A 281 9.86 14.46 15.05
C ARG A 281 8.59 15.28 14.74
N GLY A 282 7.58 15.18 15.61
CA GLY A 282 6.30 15.89 15.47
C GLY A 282 5.34 15.24 14.48
N VAL A 283 5.66 14.03 14.01
CA VAL A 283 4.80 13.22 13.15
C VAL A 283 4.22 12.07 13.98
N GLN A 284 2.90 11.95 13.99
CA GLN A 284 2.21 10.90 14.75
C GLN A 284 2.03 9.65 13.89
N TRP A 285 2.56 8.53 14.38
CA TRP A 285 2.49 7.22 13.75
C TRP A 285 1.71 6.25 14.62
N LEU A 286 0.77 5.56 14.02
CA LEU A 286 0.13 4.39 14.61
C LEU A 286 0.78 3.14 14.01
N ASN A 287 1.44 2.35 14.85
CA ASN A 287 2.23 1.20 14.39
C ASN A 287 1.63 -0.13 14.84
N VAL A 288 1.69 -1.13 13.96
CA VAL A 288 1.67 -2.55 14.34
C VAL A 288 3.11 -3.03 14.24
N ILE A 289 3.65 -3.67 15.30
CA ILE A 289 5.03 -4.15 15.34
C ILE A 289 5.07 -5.62 15.75
N ASP A 290 4.53 -6.47 14.87
CA ASP A 290 4.49 -7.91 15.07
C ASP A 290 5.62 -8.61 14.30
N PRO A 291 6.03 -9.84 14.71
CA PRO A 291 7.20 -10.52 14.11
C PRO A 291 7.15 -10.69 12.58
N SER A 292 5.95 -10.95 12.02
CA SER A 292 5.78 -11.14 10.57
C SER A 292 4.97 -10.04 9.89
N PHE A 293 4.44 -9.05 10.63
CA PHE A 293 3.63 -7.97 10.07
C PHE A 293 3.93 -6.65 10.78
N ASN A 294 4.31 -5.64 9.99
CA ASN A 294 4.46 -4.28 10.47
C ASN A 294 3.58 -3.35 9.63
N LEU A 295 2.89 -2.45 10.32
CA LEU A 295 2.09 -1.40 9.72
C LEU A 295 2.58 -0.08 10.29
N HIS A 296 2.83 0.91 9.46
CA HIS A 296 3.17 2.27 9.88
C HIS A 296 2.19 3.23 9.21
N LEU A 297 1.20 3.70 9.96
CA LEU A 297 0.16 4.60 9.46
C LEU A 297 0.33 5.99 10.07
N ARG A 298 0.32 7.03 9.24
CA ARG A 298 0.34 8.46 9.63
C ARG A 298 -0.98 8.84 10.31
N GLU A 299 -1.03 8.71 11.63
CA GLU A 299 -2.26 8.97 12.41
C GLU A 299 -2.67 10.46 12.30
N ASP A 300 -1.69 11.35 12.26
CA ASP A 300 -1.88 12.80 12.08
C ASP A 300 -2.50 13.17 10.71
N SER A 301 -2.28 12.34 9.69
CA SER A 301 -2.82 12.57 8.35
C SER A 301 -4.25 12.07 8.16
N ILE A 302 -4.85 11.37 9.15
CA ILE A 302 -6.23 10.86 9.02
C ILE A 302 -7.21 12.03 8.91
N ALA A 303 -7.87 12.16 7.76
CA ALA A 303 -8.90 13.17 7.52
C ALA A 303 -10.30 12.60 7.69
N ASN A 304 -10.57 11.43 7.12
CA ASN A 304 -11.90 10.81 7.15
C ASN A 304 -11.78 9.31 7.42
N VAL A 305 -12.71 8.78 8.21
CA VAL A 305 -12.83 7.34 8.47
C VAL A 305 -14.29 6.95 8.25
N TRP A 306 -14.51 5.81 7.59
CA TRP A 306 -15.85 5.33 7.26
C TRP A 306 -15.99 3.86 7.63
N ALA A 307 -17.08 3.52 8.33
CA ALA A 307 -17.61 2.16 8.29
C ALA A 307 -18.44 2.01 7.01
N VAL A 308 -18.23 0.92 6.27
CA VAL A 308 -18.81 0.69 4.95
C VAL A 308 -19.33 -0.73 4.86
N GLU A 309 -20.64 -0.88 4.68
CA GLU A 309 -21.34 -2.14 4.51
C GLU A 309 -21.56 -2.43 3.02
N LYS A 310 -21.12 -3.61 2.59
CA LYS A 310 -21.25 -4.09 1.21
C LYS A 310 -22.03 -5.41 1.25
N PRO A 311 -23.27 -5.45 0.72
CA PRO A 311 -24.02 -6.68 0.58
C PRO A 311 -23.26 -7.69 -0.30
N THR A 312 -23.27 -8.95 0.10
CA THR A 312 -22.75 -10.07 -0.70
C THR A 312 -23.74 -11.24 -0.69
N ALA A 313 -23.50 -12.25 -1.50
CA ALA A 313 -24.24 -13.51 -1.47
C ALA A 313 -24.12 -14.22 -0.09
N ASP A 314 -23.02 -14.00 0.63
CA ASP A 314 -22.72 -14.63 1.92
C ASP A 314 -23.17 -13.76 3.12
N GLY A 315 -23.86 -12.64 2.88
CA GLY A 315 -24.23 -11.65 3.90
C GLY A 315 -23.48 -10.33 3.76
N VAL A 316 -23.71 -9.41 4.69
CA VAL A 316 -23.05 -8.09 4.67
C VAL A 316 -21.58 -8.23 5.07
N VAL A 317 -20.71 -7.57 4.29
CA VAL A 317 -19.29 -7.38 4.62
C VAL A 317 -19.06 -5.92 5.02
N THR A 318 -18.50 -5.70 6.19
CA THR A 318 -18.25 -4.41 6.83
C THR A 318 -16.76 -4.11 6.83
N SER A 319 -16.37 -3.01 6.22
CA SER A 319 -15.00 -2.50 6.27
C SER A 319 -14.91 -1.19 7.04
N VAL A 320 -13.76 -0.94 7.66
CA VAL A 320 -13.38 0.39 8.13
C VAL A 320 -12.29 0.93 7.21
N GLU A 321 -12.56 2.06 6.57
CA GLU A 321 -11.69 2.65 5.54
C GLU A 321 -11.21 4.04 5.96
N ALA A 322 -9.89 4.26 5.97
CA ALA A 322 -9.26 5.52 6.36
C ALA A 322 -8.73 6.28 5.15
N PHE A 323 -8.91 7.60 5.15
CA PHE A 323 -8.48 8.49 4.08
C PHE A 323 -7.69 9.67 4.62
N ASP A 324 -6.68 10.10 3.87
CA ASP A 324 -5.83 11.21 4.22
C ASP A 324 -6.41 12.58 3.84
N ASP A 325 -5.69 13.65 4.14
CA ASP A 325 -6.07 15.03 3.84
C ASP A 325 -6.14 15.37 2.36
N GLN A 326 -5.55 14.55 1.49
CA GLN A 326 -5.70 14.64 0.04
C GLN A 326 -6.91 13.86 -0.46
N GLY A 327 -7.60 13.11 0.42
CA GLY A 327 -8.71 12.22 0.09
C GLY A 327 -8.26 10.88 -0.49
N ASP A 328 -6.98 10.52 -0.38
CA ASP A 328 -6.47 9.22 -0.83
C ASP A 328 -6.69 8.15 0.23
N LEU A 329 -6.95 6.91 -0.21
CA LEU A 329 -7.17 5.77 0.66
C LEU A 329 -5.86 5.36 1.35
N MET A 330 -5.84 5.46 2.68
CA MET A 330 -4.69 5.12 3.52
C MET A 330 -4.61 3.61 3.76
N ALA A 331 -5.72 3.00 4.18
CA ALA A 331 -5.84 1.57 4.49
C ALA A 331 -7.33 1.17 4.59
N MET A 332 -7.60 -0.12 4.39
CA MET A 332 -8.90 -0.73 4.69
C MET A 332 -8.73 -1.88 5.67
N PHE A 333 -9.65 -1.98 6.62
CA PHE A 333 -9.68 -3.03 7.63
C PHE A 333 -10.98 -3.84 7.50
N PHE A 334 -10.87 -5.15 7.64
CA PHE A 334 -11.99 -6.10 7.62
C PHE A 334 -11.81 -7.14 8.73
N GLY A 335 -12.87 -7.86 9.09
CA GLY A 335 -12.75 -9.08 9.87
C GLY A 335 -12.22 -10.21 8.99
N ALA A 336 -11.27 -11.01 9.49
CA ALA A 336 -10.76 -12.15 8.74
C ALA A 336 -11.88 -13.18 8.46
N ARG A 337 -12.05 -13.52 7.19
CA ARG A 337 -13.04 -14.51 6.72
C ARG A 337 -12.49 -15.33 5.56
N LYS A 338 -13.01 -16.55 5.40
CA LYS A 338 -12.81 -17.34 4.18
C LYS A 338 -13.95 -17.05 3.19
N PRO A 339 -13.74 -17.25 1.87
CA PRO A 339 -14.84 -17.20 0.90
C PRO A 339 -16.01 -18.11 1.31
N GLY A 340 -17.26 -17.67 1.13
CA GLY A 340 -18.45 -18.42 1.55
C GLY A 340 -18.81 -18.29 3.02
N GLN A 341 -18.08 -17.50 3.81
CA GLN A 341 -18.36 -17.29 5.24
C GLN A 341 -18.80 -15.86 5.54
N VAL A 342 -19.80 -15.75 6.42
CA VAL A 342 -20.22 -14.50 7.05
C VAL A 342 -19.08 -13.88 7.87
N GLU A 343 -19.17 -12.58 8.11
CA GLU A 343 -18.25 -11.90 9.01
C GLU A 343 -18.34 -12.40 10.45
N LYS A 344 -17.19 -12.43 11.12
CA LYS A 344 -17.12 -12.78 12.54
C LYS A 344 -17.94 -11.78 13.36
N THR A 345 -18.70 -12.28 14.33
CA THR A 345 -19.49 -11.43 15.24
C THR A 345 -18.61 -10.44 16.00
N ALA A 346 -17.46 -10.87 16.53
CA ALA A 346 -16.51 -10.00 17.23
C ALA A 346 -16.05 -8.79 16.38
N TRP A 347 -15.84 -8.99 15.07
CA TRP A 347 -15.53 -7.89 14.15
C TRP A 347 -16.69 -6.91 14.02
N ARG A 348 -17.91 -7.41 13.83
CA ARG A 348 -19.11 -6.57 13.71
C ARG A 348 -19.37 -5.78 14.99
N GLU A 349 -19.17 -6.39 16.15
CA GLU A 349 -19.28 -5.74 17.47
C GLU A 349 -18.23 -4.65 17.65
N THR A 350 -16.97 -4.92 17.27
CA THR A 350 -15.90 -3.92 17.28
C THR A 350 -16.30 -2.70 16.44
N VAL A 351 -16.70 -2.92 15.18
CA VAL A 351 -17.07 -1.82 14.27
C VAL A 351 -18.30 -1.06 14.78
N ALA A 352 -19.30 -1.76 15.31
CA ALA A 352 -20.50 -1.14 15.88
C ALA A 352 -20.19 -0.25 17.09
N GLY A 353 -19.17 -0.60 17.89
CA GLY A 353 -18.72 0.17 19.04
C GLY A 353 -17.90 1.42 18.70
N LEU A 354 -17.42 1.58 17.46
CA LEU A 354 -16.62 2.74 17.07
C LEU A 354 -17.44 4.02 17.05
N ALA A 355 -16.88 5.09 17.63
CA ALA A 355 -17.51 6.39 17.72
C ALA A 355 -17.78 7.03 16.35
N ASP A 356 -18.96 7.62 16.20
CA ASP A 356 -19.31 8.41 15.02
C ASP A 356 -18.49 9.69 14.92
N ALA A 357 -18.30 10.17 13.69
CA ALA A 357 -17.79 11.52 13.45
C ALA A 357 -18.76 12.53 14.11
N ARG A 358 -18.22 13.50 14.85
CA ARG A 358 -19.04 14.60 15.37
C ARG A 358 -19.61 15.38 14.20
N THR A 359 -20.93 15.49 14.13
CA THR A 359 -21.58 16.49 13.29
C THR A 359 -21.32 17.84 13.94
N GLU A 360 -20.57 18.72 13.26
CA GLU A 360 -20.55 20.14 13.62
C GLU A 360 -21.96 20.68 13.36
N SER A 361 -22.80 20.67 14.40
CA SER A 361 -24.04 21.42 14.37
C SER A 361 -23.67 22.89 14.40
N ASN A 362 -23.86 23.57 13.26
CA ASN A 362 -23.85 25.03 13.17
C ASN A 362 -24.95 25.59 14.08
N SER A 363 -24.63 25.74 15.37
CA SER A 363 -25.38 26.55 16.31
C SER A 363 -24.86 27.98 16.22
N HIS A 364 -25.08 28.63 15.08
CA HIS A 364 -25.17 30.08 15.09
C HIS A 364 -26.47 30.44 15.83
N HIS A 365 -26.31 30.68 17.13
CA HIS A 365 -27.30 31.40 17.92
C HIS A 365 -27.62 32.72 17.24
N ALA A 366 -28.79 32.77 16.61
CA ALA A 366 -29.58 33.98 16.58
C ALA A 366 -29.81 34.39 18.04
N THR A 367 -29.13 35.45 18.46
CA THR A 367 -29.60 36.27 19.58
C THR A 367 -29.99 37.61 18.98
N ALA A 368 -31.22 37.97 19.34
CA ALA A 368 -32.05 39.04 18.82
C ALA A 368 -31.52 40.44 19.15
#